data_AF-A0AAU8X3M7-F1
#
_entry.id   AF-A0AAU8X3M7-F1
#
_cell.length_a   1.000
_cell.length_b   1.000
_cell.length_c   1.000
_cell.angle_alpha   90.00
_cell.angle_beta   90.00
_cell.angle_gamma   90.00
#
_symmetry.space_group_name_H-M   'P 1'
#
loop_
_entity.id
_entity.type
_entity.pdbx_description
1 polymer ?
#
loop_
_entity_poly.entity_id
_entity_poly.type
_entity_poly.pdbx_seq_one_letter_code
_entity_poly.pdbx_strand_id
1 'polypeptide(L)'
;MRFISTKSGSTQAHPLLSKLGRGLLPLWLRAKPSQHHYRLQIRCQDRADMEQVLDMVTHTLQPAGLRPMQSLRPGRSGGRELVLNLHCTPPQRRYLVQFVHQVGVAHPVRWELRPRRDAEPLLN
;
A
#
# COMPACT_ATOMS: atom_id res chain seq x y z
N MET A 1 -29.79 -39.79 54.63
CA MET A 1 -30.25 -38.40 54.39
C MET A 1 -29.43 -37.45 55.27
N ARG A 2 -28.96 -36.35 54.65
CA ARG A 2 -28.36 -35.14 55.24
C ARG A 2 -26.96 -35.26 55.85
N PHE A 3 -25.96 -35.01 54.99
CA PHE A 3 -24.65 -34.50 55.40
C PHE A 3 -24.75 -32.99 55.60
N ILE A 4 -24.43 -32.50 56.80
CA ILE A 4 -24.11 -31.10 57.05
C ILE A 4 -22.66 -31.08 57.50
N SER A 5 -21.77 -30.58 56.64
CA SER A 5 -20.40 -30.26 56.99
C SER A 5 -20.25 -28.74 57.00
N THR A 6 -20.19 -28.20 58.21
CA THR A 6 -19.82 -26.82 58.49
C THR A 6 -18.30 -26.74 58.61
N LYS A 7 -17.65 -26.08 57.66
CA LYS A 7 -16.44 -25.25 57.86
C LYS A 7 -15.84 -24.88 56.51
N SER A 8 -15.72 -23.58 56.26
CA SER A 8 -14.53 -22.99 55.66
C SER A 8 -14.55 -21.50 55.90
N GLY A 9 -13.98 -21.10 57.04
CA GLY A 9 -13.33 -19.81 57.17
C GLY A 9 -11.84 -20.04 56.90
N SER A 10 -11.29 -19.32 55.93
CA SER A 10 -9.89 -18.90 55.91
C SER A 10 -9.64 -18.07 54.66
N THR A 11 -9.73 -16.76 54.86
CA THR A 11 -8.93 -15.70 54.24
C THR A 11 -7.72 -16.18 53.43
N GLN A 12 -7.77 -16.01 52.12
CA GLN A 12 -6.57 -15.74 51.33
C GLN A 12 -6.96 -14.84 50.16
N ALA A 13 -6.90 -13.53 50.42
CA ALA A 13 -6.88 -12.52 49.38
C ALA A 13 -5.57 -12.71 48.59
N HIS A 14 -5.68 -13.20 47.35
CA HIS A 14 -4.56 -13.22 46.44
C HIS A 14 -4.27 -11.80 45.94
N PRO A 15 -3.02 -11.31 46.08
CA PRO A 15 -2.65 -9.94 45.81
C PRO A 15 -2.45 -9.69 44.31
N LEU A 16 -2.96 -8.54 43.85
CA LEU A 16 -2.31 -7.64 42.89
C LEU A 16 -1.75 -8.27 41.59
N LEU A 17 -2.64 -8.57 40.64
CA LEU A 17 -2.31 -8.57 39.21
C LEU A 17 -2.92 -7.35 38.51
N SER A 18 -2.51 -6.17 38.95
CA SER A 18 -2.92 -4.90 38.35
C SER A 18 -1.72 -3.97 38.26
N LYS A 19 -0.71 -4.35 37.45
CA LYS A 19 0.37 -3.47 36.95
C LYS A 19 1.39 -4.26 36.10
N LEU A 20 0.98 -4.63 34.90
CA LEU A 20 1.87 -4.76 33.74
C LEU A 20 1.19 -3.91 32.67
N GLY A 21 1.43 -2.60 32.66
CA GLY A 21 2.64 -2.04 32.11
C GLY A 21 2.28 -1.62 30.69
N ARG A 22 2.42 -0.32 30.37
CA ARG A 22 2.28 0.23 29.02
C ARG A 22 3.28 -0.48 28.11
N GLY A 23 2.90 -1.66 27.62
CA GLY A 23 3.72 -2.57 26.86
C GLY A 23 3.85 -2.05 25.44
N LEU A 24 5.06 -1.66 25.08
CA LEU A 24 5.54 -1.41 23.74
C LEU A 24 4.81 -2.29 22.71
N LEU A 25 3.95 -1.69 21.89
CA LEU A 25 3.48 -2.35 20.68
C LEU A 25 4.74 -2.83 19.94
N PRO A 26 4.82 -4.13 19.53
CA PRO A 26 6.00 -4.63 18.84
C PRO A 26 6.38 -3.69 17.71
N LEU A 27 7.68 -3.40 17.55
CA LEU A 27 8.19 -2.42 16.59
C LEU A 27 7.65 -2.62 15.15
N TRP A 28 7.25 -3.84 14.82
CA TRP A 28 6.56 -4.23 13.57
C TRP A 28 5.16 -3.61 13.40
N LEU A 29 4.42 -3.33 14.46
CA LEU A 29 3.16 -2.57 14.43
C LEU A 29 3.40 -1.06 14.28
N ARG A 30 4.63 -0.58 14.50
CA ARG A 30 4.99 0.85 14.43
C ARG A 30 5.67 1.25 13.12
N ALA A 31 6.07 0.28 12.30
CA ALA A 31 6.63 0.57 10.99
C ALA A 31 5.50 1.06 10.07
N LYS A 32 5.38 2.38 9.90
CA LYS A 32 4.54 2.97 8.86
C LYS A 32 4.93 2.28 7.55
N PRO A 33 4.00 1.60 6.85
CA PRO A 33 4.35 0.81 5.69
C PRO A 33 5.10 1.71 4.71
N SER A 34 6.33 1.31 4.37
CA SER A 34 7.17 2.06 3.44
C SER A 34 6.42 2.18 2.12
N GLN A 35 5.92 3.39 1.83
CA GLN A 35 5.31 3.69 0.54
C GLN A 35 6.42 3.97 -0.46
N HIS A 36 6.36 3.26 -1.57
CA HIS A 36 7.29 3.41 -2.68
C HIS A 36 6.61 4.21 -3.79
N HIS A 37 7.31 5.21 -4.30
CA HIS A 37 6.80 6.00 -5.42
C HIS A 37 7.21 5.33 -6.73
N TYR A 38 6.23 4.93 -7.53
CA TYR A 38 6.41 4.38 -8.86
C TYR A 38 5.97 5.40 -9.92
N ARG A 39 6.79 5.52 -10.96
CA ARG A 39 6.46 6.26 -12.18
C ARG A 39 6.43 5.28 -13.34
N LEU A 40 5.27 5.12 -13.96
CA LEU A 40 5.08 4.34 -15.17
C LEU A 40 4.99 5.30 -16.36
N GLN A 41 5.65 4.94 -17.44
CA GLN A 41 5.63 5.62 -18.72
C GLN A 41 5.16 4.61 -19.76
N ILE A 42 4.00 4.85 -20.34
CA ILE A 42 3.33 3.94 -21.25
C ILE A 42 3.20 4.65 -22.59
N ARG A 43 3.72 4.05 -23.66
CA ARG A 43 3.56 4.59 -25.01
C ARG A 43 2.25 4.12 -25.61
N CYS A 44 1.39 5.06 -25.95
CA CYS A 44 0.10 4.85 -26.62
C CYS A 44 0.21 5.36 -28.06
N GLN A 45 -0.36 4.63 -29.02
CA GLN A 45 -0.33 5.02 -30.43
C GLN A 45 -1.39 6.09 -30.70
N ASP A 46 -2.60 5.87 -30.19
CA ASP A 46 -3.73 6.76 -30.38
C ASP A 46 -4.50 7.02 -29.07
N ARG A 47 -5.70 7.59 -29.21
CA ARG A 47 -6.60 7.87 -28.09
C ARG A 47 -7.28 6.60 -27.56
N ALA A 48 -7.62 5.64 -28.42
CA ALA A 48 -8.31 4.42 -28.04
C ALA A 48 -7.39 3.53 -27.18
N ASP A 49 -6.11 3.42 -27.57
CA ASP A 49 -5.06 2.78 -26.77
C ASP A 49 -4.98 3.37 -25.36
N MET A 50 -5.01 4.69 -25.28
CA MET A 50 -4.91 5.40 -24.00
C MET A 50 -6.14 5.12 -23.13
N GLU A 51 -7.34 5.14 -23.71
CA GLU A 51 -8.58 4.81 -23.01
C GLU A 51 -8.56 3.36 -22.50
N GLN A 52 -8.07 2.40 -23.29
CA GLN A 52 -7.89 1.02 -22.87
C GLN A 52 -6.94 0.88 -21.66
N VAL A 53 -5.83 1.62 -21.67
CA VAL A 53 -4.90 1.62 -20.52
C VAL A 53 -5.56 2.23 -19.28
N LEU A 54 -6.34 3.30 -19.43
CA LEU A 54 -7.08 3.93 -18.33
C LEU A 54 -8.19 3.03 -17.78
N ASP A 55 -8.85 2.26 -18.64
CA ASP A 55 -9.81 1.24 -18.21
C ASP A 55 -9.11 0.18 -17.37
N MET A 56 -7.93 -0.30 -17.79
CA MET A 56 -7.16 -1.24 -16.97
C MET A 56 -6.70 -0.65 -15.64
N VAL A 57 -6.39 0.66 -15.57
CA VAL A 57 -6.13 1.32 -14.28
C VAL A 57 -7.36 1.20 -13.37
N THR A 58 -8.55 1.45 -13.92
CA THR A 58 -9.83 1.40 -13.20
C THR A 58 -10.15 -0.02 -12.70
N HIS A 59 -9.81 -1.06 -13.47
CA HIS A 59 -10.13 -2.44 -13.12
C HIS A 59 -9.05 -3.13 -12.26
N THR A 60 -7.78 -2.73 -12.37
CA THR A 60 -6.66 -3.42 -11.69
C THR A 60 -6.10 -2.63 -10.52
N LEU A 61 -5.93 -1.31 -10.66
CA LEU A 61 -5.25 -0.49 -9.67
C LEU A 61 -6.22 0.12 -8.66
N GLN A 62 -7.34 0.70 -9.12
CA GLN A 62 -8.29 1.37 -8.23
C GLN A 62 -8.90 0.42 -7.17
N PRO A 63 -9.28 -0.84 -7.47
CA PRO A 63 -9.80 -1.76 -6.46
C PRO A 63 -8.75 -2.16 -5.42
N ALA A 64 -7.46 -2.07 -5.76
CA ALA A 64 -6.35 -2.26 -4.84
C ALA A 64 -6.04 -1.01 -3.98
N GLY A 65 -6.84 0.04 -4.11
CA GLY A 65 -6.63 1.34 -3.45
C GLY A 65 -5.48 2.14 -4.06
N LEU A 66 -5.02 1.81 -5.26
CA LEU A 66 -4.00 2.56 -5.99
C LEU A 66 -4.69 3.59 -6.90
N ARG A 67 -4.44 4.87 -6.65
CA ARG A 67 -4.99 5.98 -7.43
C ARG A 67 -3.85 6.74 -8.11
N PRO A 68 -3.39 6.31 -9.30
CA PRO A 68 -2.30 6.97 -9.99
C PRO A 68 -2.71 8.37 -10.46
N MET A 69 -1.81 9.33 -10.26
CA MET A 69 -1.89 10.63 -10.91
C MET A 69 -1.43 10.48 -12.37
N GLN A 70 -2.34 10.78 -13.29
CA GLN A 70 -2.10 10.69 -14.73
C GLN A 70 -1.65 12.02 -15.33
N SER A 71 -0.70 11.96 -16.25
CA SER A 71 -0.25 13.11 -17.04
C SER A 71 0.11 12.66 -18.45
N LEU A 72 -0.18 13.51 -19.44
CA LEU A 72 0.14 13.24 -20.83
C LEU A 72 1.42 13.96 -21.22
N ARG A 73 2.30 13.26 -21.94
CA ARG A 73 3.51 13.85 -22.53
C ARG A 73 3.54 13.59 -24.04
N PRO A 74 3.95 14.58 -24.85
CA PRO A 74 4.23 14.33 -26.26
C PRO A 74 5.42 13.37 -26.36
N GLY A 75 5.26 12.27 -27.09
CA GLY A 75 6.32 11.31 -27.36
C GLY A 75 7.29 11.83 -28.42
N ARG A 76 8.54 11.39 -28.37
CA ARG A 76 9.61 11.83 -29.29
C ARG A 76 9.38 11.48 -30.78
N SER A 77 8.44 10.58 -31.08
CA SER A 77 8.18 10.05 -32.44
C SER A 77 6.73 10.30 -32.89
N GLY A 78 6.06 11.33 -32.38
CA GLY A 78 4.66 11.63 -32.71
C GLY A 78 3.61 10.80 -31.95
N GLY A 79 4.04 9.81 -31.17
CA GLY A 79 3.16 9.06 -30.25
C GLY A 79 2.79 9.85 -28.99
N ARG A 80 1.80 9.38 -28.24
CA ARG A 80 1.41 9.94 -26.94
C ARG A 80 1.98 9.09 -25.82
N GLU A 81 2.56 9.71 -24.79
CA GLU A 81 3.08 9.01 -23.63
C GLU A 81 2.17 9.29 -22.43
N LEU A 82 1.51 8.25 -21.93
CA LEU A 82 0.76 8.29 -20.69
C LEU A 82 1.71 8.03 -19.53
N VAL A 83 1.82 8.99 -18.62
CA VAL A 83 2.66 8.88 -17.43
C VAL A 83 1.77 8.76 -16.20
N LEU A 84 1.94 7.67 -15.46
CA LEU A 84 1.23 7.37 -14.21
C LEU A 84 2.20 7.44 -13.04
N ASN A 85 1.90 8.29 -12.05
CA ASN A 85 2.67 8.39 -10.81
C ASN A 85 1.82 7.89 -9.65
N LEU A 86 2.31 6.94 -8.86
CA LEU A 86 1.56 6.37 -7.75
C LEU A 86 2.45 5.95 -6.58
N HIS A 87 1.89 6.01 -5.38
CA HIS A 87 2.48 5.44 -4.19
C HIS A 87 1.90 4.05 -3.92
N CYS A 88 2.77 3.06 -3.78
CA CYS A 88 2.39 1.68 -3.48
C CYS A 88 2.99 1.24 -2.15
N THR A 89 2.17 0.60 -1.31
CA THR A 89 2.67 -0.19 -0.17
C THR A 89 3.16 -1.58 -0.64
N PRO A 90 3.96 -2.31 0.16
CA PRO A 90 4.43 -3.63 -0.23
C PRO A 90 3.30 -4.63 -0.59
N PRO A 91 2.16 -4.70 0.14
CA PRO A 91 1.04 -5.57 -0.25
C PRO A 91 0.39 -5.18 -1.58
N GLN A 92 0.37 -3.89 -1.92
CA GLN A 92 -0.22 -3.38 -3.17
C GLN A 92 0.66 -3.65 -4.40
N ARG A 93 1.96 -3.92 -4.21
CA ARG A 93 2.94 -4.10 -5.30
C ARG A 93 2.51 -5.17 -6.31
N ARG A 94 1.83 -6.24 -5.86
CA ARG A 94 1.35 -7.30 -6.74
C ARG A 94 0.40 -6.79 -7.83
N TYR A 95 -0.46 -5.83 -7.52
CA TYR A 95 -1.42 -5.25 -8.46
C TYR A 95 -0.72 -4.34 -9.47
N LEU A 96 0.30 -3.61 -9.03
CA LEU A 96 1.16 -2.83 -9.94
C LEU A 96 1.89 -3.73 -10.94
N VAL A 97 2.47 -4.84 -10.47
CA VAL A 97 3.15 -5.80 -11.34
C VAL A 97 2.17 -6.44 -12.32
N GLN A 98 0.99 -6.85 -11.85
CA GLN A 98 -0.06 -7.40 -12.71
C GLN A 98 -0.49 -6.40 -13.79
N PHE A 99 -0.73 -5.15 -13.42
CA PHE A 99 -1.08 -4.08 -14.37
C PHE A 99 0.03 -3.90 -15.42
N VAL A 100 1.29 -3.78 -14.99
CA VAL A 100 2.44 -3.63 -15.91
C VAL A 100 2.54 -4.82 -16.86
N HIS A 101 2.32 -6.04 -16.38
CA HIS A 101 2.34 -7.23 -17.22
C HIS A 101 1.21 -7.21 -18.25
N GLN A 102 -0.01 -6.88 -17.84
CA GLN A 102 -1.16 -6.79 -18.75
C GLN A 102 -0.98 -5.70 -19.81
N VAL A 103 -0.52 -4.50 -19.42
CA VAL A 103 -0.27 -3.39 -20.35
C VAL A 103 0.90 -3.72 -21.29
N GLY A 104 1.95 -4.34 -20.73
CA GLY A 104 3.19 -4.66 -21.42
C GLY A 104 3.05 -5.64 -22.59
N VAL A 105 1.93 -6.36 -22.69
CA VAL A 105 1.60 -7.21 -23.84
C VAL A 105 1.34 -6.38 -25.09
N ALA A 106 0.66 -5.23 -24.95
CA ALA A 106 0.21 -4.42 -26.07
C ALA A 106 0.98 -3.09 -26.22
N HIS A 107 1.52 -2.56 -25.12
CA HIS A 107 2.13 -1.24 -25.08
C HIS A 107 3.54 -1.29 -24.49
N PRO A 108 4.53 -0.59 -25.06
CA PRO A 108 5.82 -0.42 -24.43
C PRO A 108 5.69 0.31 -23.09
N VAL A 109 6.11 -0.35 -22.00
CA VAL A 109 6.08 0.20 -20.65
C VAL A 109 7.51 0.39 -20.12
N ARG A 110 7.81 1.60 -19.66
CA ARG A 110 8.99 1.90 -18.84
C ARG A 110 8.52 2.25 -17.43
N TRP A 111 9.16 1.67 -16.41
CA TRP A 111 8.83 1.96 -15.03
C TRP A 111 10.07 2.38 -14.25
N GLU A 112 9.89 3.29 -13.31
CA GLU A 112 10.94 3.83 -12.45
C GLU A 112 10.46 3.81 -11.00
N LEU A 113 11.25 3.18 -10.13
CA LEU A 113 11.09 3.30 -8.68
C LEU A 113 11.80 4.57 -8.22
N ARG A 114 11.04 5.57 -7.79
CA ARG A 114 11.58 6.81 -7.24
C ARG A 114 11.79 6.64 -5.73
N PRO A 115 12.97 7.01 -5.20
CA PRO A 115 13.15 7.08 -3.76
C PRO A 115 12.13 8.07 -3.20
N ARG A 116 11.55 7.72 -2.05
CA ARG A 116 10.63 8.58 -1.32
C ARG A 116 11.41 9.81 -0.86
N ARG A 117 11.14 10.98 -1.47
CA ARG A 117 11.63 12.28 -1.00
C ARG A 117 10.82 12.69 0.23
N ASP A 118 10.96 11.95 1.32
CA ASP A 118 10.47 12.41 2.61
C ASP A 118 11.65 13.02 3.37
N ALA A 119 11.49 14.31 3.69
CA ALA A 119 12.40 15.20 4.41
C ALA A 119 13.61 15.73 3.61
N GLU A 120 13.36 16.70 2.72
CA GLU A 120 14.17 17.91 2.83
C GLU A 120 13.81 18.53 4.19
N PRO A 121 14.71 18.60 5.18
CA PRO A 121 14.48 19.48 6.31
C PRO A 121 14.45 20.89 5.74
N LEU A 122 13.28 21.52 5.74
CA LEU A 122 13.18 22.97 5.61
C LEU A 122 13.94 23.56 6.80
N LEU A 123 15.23 23.83 6.59
CA LEU A 123 16.04 24.68 7.46
C LEU A 123 15.48 26.10 7.30
N ASN A 124 14.66 26.53 8.26
CA ASN A 124 14.47 27.94 8.59
C ASN A 124 15.11 28.18 9.95
#